data_AF-A0A0N7LAV8-F1
#
_entry.id   AF-A0A0N7LAV8-F1
#
_cell.length_a   1.000
_cell.length_b   1.000
_cell.length_c   1.000
_cell.angle_alpha   90.00
_cell.angle_beta   90.00
_cell.angle_gamma   90.00
#
_symmetry.space_group_name_H-M   'P 1'
#
loop_
_entity.id
_entity.type
_entity.pdbx_description
1 polymer ?
#
loop_
_entity_poly.entity_id
_entity_poly.type
_entity_poly.pdbx_seq_one_letter_code
_entity_poly.pdbx_strand_id
1 'polypeptide(L)'
;MSGETNRSFLAKGINAQDTQAELHRKGESNRREVMGSTFVDRALSSASPFSLAIQDFATTHAWGAVWGREGLSPRDRSLLNIAMLTALDKQNELAGHVRGALNNGLGEKEIQEALIQATIYSGMPAGMTAFRTADAVLKSWREDHGLKPDEVIPAAPQGRQGT
;
A
#
# COMPACT_ATOMS: atom_id res chain seq x y z
N MET A 1 -31.81 -15.13 15.36
CA MET A 1 -31.25 -13.98 14.60
C MET A 1 -29.78 -14.26 14.22
N SER A 2 -29.49 -15.25 13.36
CA SER A 2 -28.12 -15.80 13.31
C SER A 2 -27.60 -16.31 11.95
N GLY A 3 -28.32 -16.12 10.84
CA GLY A 3 -27.84 -16.54 9.50
C GLY A 3 -27.88 -15.42 8.47
N GLU A 4 -29.00 -14.70 8.41
CA GLU A 4 -29.24 -13.63 7.44
C GLU A 4 -28.41 -12.37 7.73
N THR A 5 -28.27 -12.02 9.01
CA THR A 5 -27.38 -10.95 9.48
C THR A 5 -25.91 -11.23 9.14
N ASN A 6 -25.46 -12.48 9.28
CA ASN A 6 -24.09 -12.88 8.95
C ASN A 6 -23.84 -12.81 7.43
N ARG A 7 -24.79 -13.28 6.61
CA ARG A 7 -24.69 -13.18 5.14
C ARG A 7 -24.70 -11.72 4.68
N SER A 8 -25.54 -10.87 5.27
CA SER A 8 -25.57 -9.44 4.95
C SER A 8 -24.26 -8.72 5.33
N PHE A 9 -23.60 -9.14 6.41
CA PHE A 9 -22.30 -8.58 6.82
C PHE A 9 -21.18 -9.05 5.87
N LEU A 10 -21.17 -10.34 5.51
CA LEU A 10 -20.17 -10.90 4.59
C LEU A 10 -20.29 -10.33 3.17
N ALA A 11 -21.51 -10.10 2.66
CA ALA A 11 -21.75 -9.56 1.32
C ALA A 11 -21.24 -8.12 1.13
N LYS A 12 -21.14 -7.34 2.21
CA LYS A 12 -20.66 -5.94 2.17
C LYS A 12 -19.14 -5.82 2.30
N GLY A 13 -18.45 -6.86 2.76
CA GLY A 13 -17.00 -6.84 2.96
C GLY A 13 -16.24 -7.79 2.05
N ILE A 14 -16.78 -8.97 1.77
CA ILE A 14 -16.15 -10.01 0.96
C ILE A 14 -16.84 -10.02 -0.39
N ASN A 15 -16.11 -9.67 -1.45
CA ASN A 15 -16.60 -9.81 -2.81
C ASN A 15 -16.52 -11.30 -3.22
N ALA A 16 -17.29 -12.14 -2.52
CA ALA A 16 -17.26 -13.61 -2.62
C ALA A 16 -17.76 -14.14 -3.97
N GLN A 17 -18.12 -13.24 -4.90
CA GLN A 17 -18.65 -13.53 -6.22
C GLN A 17 -17.64 -13.25 -7.34
N ASP A 18 -16.53 -12.56 -7.07
CA ASP A 18 -15.53 -12.30 -8.10
C ASP A 18 -14.84 -13.61 -8.52
N THR A 19 -14.77 -13.84 -9.82
CA THR A 19 -13.97 -14.92 -10.38
C THR A 19 -12.47 -14.64 -10.19
N GLN A 20 -11.66 -15.71 -10.23
CA GLN A 20 -10.19 -15.60 -10.21
C GLN A 20 -9.66 -14.61 -11.28
N ALA A 21 -10.20 -14.66 -12.49
CA ALA A 21 -9.80 -13.76 -13.58
C ALA A 21 -10.18 -12.28 -13.31
N GLU A 22 -11.31 -12.02 -12.67
CA GLU A 22 -11.71 -10.67 -12.26
C GLU A 22 -10.83 -10.15 -11.12
N LEU A 23 -10.54 -10.97 -10.12
CA LEU A 23 -9.63 -10.63 -9.04
C LEU A 23 -8.23 -10.30 -9.57
N HIS A 24 -7.69 -11.12 -10.47
CA HIS A 24 -6.40 -10.83 -11.10
C HIS A 24 -6.41 -9.50 -11.86
N ARG A 25 -7.46 -9.23 -12.67
CA ARG A 25 -7.57 -7.98 -13.43
C ARG A 25 -7.68 -6.75 -12.53
N LYS A 26 -8.52 -6.80 -11.49
CA LYS A 26 -8.62 -5.75 -10.47
C LYS A 26 -7.29 -5.56 -9.75
N GLY A 27 -6.65 -6.68 -9.42
CA GLY A 27 -5.36 -6.70 -8.74
C GLY A 27 -4.25 -6.03 -9.53
N GLU A 28 -4.18 -6.27 -10.84
CA GLU A 28 -3.20 -5.61 -11.69
C GLU A 28 -3.41 -4.09 -11.73
N SER A 29 -4.67 -3.63 -11.80
CA SER A 29 -5.01 -2.21 -11.74
C SER A 29 -4.59 -1.59 -10.40
N ASN A 30 -5.04 -2.17 -9.29
CA ASN A 30 -4.73 -1.67 -7.93
C ASN A 30 -3.22 -1.65 -7.67
N ARG A 31 -2.52 -2.71 -8.08
CA ARG A 31 -1.07 -2.84 -7.91
C ARG A 31 -0.32 -1.73 -8.64
N ARG A 32 -0.75 -1.37 -9.85
CA ARG A 32 -0.12 -0.31 -10.65
C ARG A 32 -0.42 1.08 -10.11
N GLU A 33 -1.65 1.32 -9.66
CA GLU A 33 -2.04 2.58 -9.02
C GLU A 33 -1.18 2.84 -7.77
N VAL A 34 -1.01 1.82 -6.93
CA VAL A 34 -0.24 1.94 -5.69
C VAL A 34 1.26 1.95 -5.97
N MET A 35 1.80 0.91 -6.61
CA MET A 35 3.26 0.74 -6.73
C MET A 35 3.89 1.53 -7.88
N GLY A 36 3.07 2.01 -8.83
CA GLY A 36 3.50 2.64 -10.07
C GLY A 36 3.80 1.63 -11.18
N SER A 37 3.34 1.92 -12.40
CA SER A 37 3.49 1.02 -13.56
C SER A 37 4.94 0.61 -13.83
N THR A 38 5.89 1.55 -13.79
CA THR A 38 7.31 1.26 -14.01
C THR A 38 7.87 0.24 -13.01
N PHE A 39 7.43 0.29 -11.75
CA PHE A 39 7.85 -0.69 -10.74
C PHE A 39 7.27 -2.07 -11.05
N VAL A 40 5.97 -2.14 -11.38
CA VAL A 40 5.29 -3.38 -11.70
C VAL A 40 5.89 -4.04 -12.95
N ASP A 41 6.13 -3.26 -14.00
CA ASP A 41 6.73 -3.76 -15.24
C ASP A 41 8.14 -4.29 -15.02
N ARG A 42 8.94 -3.63 -14.18
CA ARG A 42 10.27 -4.13 -13.78
C ARG A 42 10.16 -5.44 -13.00
N ALA A 43 9.25 -5.52 -12.03
CA ALA A 43 9.06 -6.73 -11.23
C ALA A 43 8.66 -7.93 -12.10
N LEU A 44 7.73 -7.75 -13.04
CA LEU A 44 7.27 -8.80 -13.95
C LEU A 44 8.33 -9.19 -14.99
N SER A 45 9.04 -8.21 -15.58
CA SER A 45 10.08 -8.51 -16.58
C SER A 45 11.32 -9.17 -15.99
N SER A 46 11.62 -8.92 -14.70
CA SER A 46 12.70 -9.60 -13.97
C SER A 46 12.32 -10.97 -13.39
N ALA A 47 11.04 -11.36 -13.46
CA ALA A 47 10.57 -12.60 -12.87
C ALA A 47 11.05 -13.83 -13.67
N SER A 48 11.50 -14.85 -12.96
CA SER A 48 11.78 -16.16 -13.54
C SER A 48 10.50 -17.01 -13.56
N PRO A 49 10.46 -18.12 -14.32
CA PRO A 49 9.35 -19.06 -14.23
C PRO A 49 9.02 -19.52 -12.80
N PHE A 50 10.03 -19.59 -11.92
CA PHE A 50 9.84 -19.90 -10.51
C PHE A 50 9.15 -18.77 -9.74
N SER A 51 9.56 -17.52 -9.91
CA SER A 51 9.01 -16.38 -9.16
C SER A 51 7.71 -15.83 -9.76
N LEU A 52 7.36 -16.17 -10.99
CA LEU A 52 6.08 -15.76 -11.59
C LEU A 52 4.87 -16.26 -10.79
N ALA A 53 4.94 -17.45 -10.18
CA ALA A 53 3.84 -17.98 -9.38
C ALA A 53 3.47 -17.10 -8.18
N ILE A 54 4.48 -16.54 -7.49
CA ILE A 54 4.21 -15.63 -6.36
C ILE A 54 3.74 -14.25 -6.85
N GLN A 55 4.18 -13.81 -8.04
CA GLN A 55 3.68 -12.57 -8.64
C GLN A 55 2.19 -12.66 -8.97
N ASP A 56 1.79 -13.74 -9.65
CA ASP A 56 0.38 -14.01 -9.99
C ASP A 56 -0.48 -14.15 -8.73
N PHE A 57 -0.02 -14.94 -7.75
CA PHE A 57 -0.71 -15.11 -6.48
C PHE A 57 -0.90 -13.77 -5.73
N ALA A 58 0.15 -12.96 -5.67
CA ALA A 58 0.08 -11.64 -5.02
C ALA A 58 -0.86 -10.69 -5.76
N THR A 59 -0.79 -10.63 -7.11
CA THR A 59 -1.70 -9.83 -7.94
C THR A 59 -3.15 -10.19 -7.65
N THR A 60 -3.49 -11.48 -7.68
CA THR A 60 -4.87 -11.93 -7.44
C THR A 60 -5.34 -11.69 -6.01
N HIS A 61 -4.56 -12.10 -5.01
CA HIS A 61 -5.05 -12.14 -3.63
C HIS A 61 -4.76 -10.88 -2.84
N ALA A 62 -3.53 -10.37 -2.87
CA ALA A 62 -3.21 -9.14 -2.14
C ALA A 62 -3.88 -7.94 -2.84
N TRP A 63 -3.61 -7.77 -4.13
CA TRP A 63 -4.07 -6.57 -4.83
C TRP A 63 -5.53 -6.66 -5.28
N GLY A 64 -5.97 -7.82 -5.77
CA GLY A 64 -7.35 -8.04 -6.19
C GLY A 64 -8.30 -8.19 -5.01
N ALA A 65 -8.05 -9.21 -4.18
CA ALA A 65 -9.00 -9.61 -3.15
C ALA A 65 -8.93 -8.80 -1.84
N VAL A 66 -7.78 -8.18 -1.50
CA VAL A 66 -7.64 -7.40 -0.25
C VAL A 66 -7.69 -5.90 -0.50
N TRP A 67 -6.87 -5.38 -1.41
CA TRP A 67 -6.84 -3.94 -1.72
C TRP A 67 -8.12 -3.46 -2.41
N GLY A 68 -8.80 -4.31 -3.17
CA GLY A 68 -10.10 -4.00 -3.80
C GLY A 68 -11.31 -4.04 -2.87
N ARG A 69 -11.14 -4.29 -1.57
CA ARG A 69 -12.26 -4.34 -0.61
C ARG A 69 -12.70 -2.95 -0.17
N GLU A 70 -13.99 -2.82 0.08
CA GLU A 70 -14.58 -1.65 0.72
C GLU A 70 -14.23 -1.59 2.23
N GLY A 71 -14.52 -0.46 2.86
CA GLY A 71 -14.36 -0.25 4.31
C GLY A 71 -13.06 0.44 4.74
N LEU A 72 -12.00 0.35 3.94
CA LEU A 72 -10.76 1.15 4.12
C LEU A 72 -10.39 1.80 2.81
N SER A 73 -10.09 3.10 2.86
CA SER A 73 -9.57 3.82 1.70
C SER A 73 -8.16 3.33 1.34
N PRO A 74 -7.69 3.54 0.10
CA PRO A 74 -6.29 3.26 -0.26
C PRO A 74 -5.28 3.96 0.65
N ARG A 75 -5.62 5.15 1.16
CA ARG A 75 -4.81 5.89 2.14
C ARG A 75 -4.66 5.12 3.44
N ASP A 76 -5.76 4.67 4.01
CA ASP A 76 -5.76 3.94 5.28
C ASP A 76 -5.02 2.60 5.15
N ARG A 77 -5.17 1.92 4.02
CA ARG A 77 -4.42 0.69 3.71
C ARG A 77 -2.92 0.94 3.63
N SER A 78 -2.51 2.06 3.04
CA SER A 78 -1.09 2.46 3.01
C SER A 78 -0.55 2.74 4.42
N LEU A 79 -1.30 3.46 5.27
CA LEU A 79 -0.90 3.69 6.66
C LEU A 79 -0.68 2.38 7.43
N LEU A 80 -1.62 1.44 7.30
CA LEU A 80 -1.52 0.13 7.95
C LEU A 80 -0.30 -0.65 7.45
N ASN A 81 -0.04 -0.66 6.14
CA ASN A 81 1.14 -1.35 5.59
C ASN A 81 2.45 -0.70 6.04
N ILE A 82 2.54 0.62 6.13
CA ILE A 82 3.71 1.31 6.68
C ILE A 82 3.98 0.85 8.11
N ALA A 83 2.95 0.84 8.97
CA ALA A 83 3.08 0.41 10.35
C ALA A 83 3.49 -1.07 10.46
N MET A 84 2.82 -1.96 9.72
CA MET A 84 3.12 -3.40 9.74
C MET A 84 4.53 -3.71 9.20
N LEU A 85 4.94 -3.10 8.09
CA LEU A 85 6.25 -3.36 7.49
C LEU A 85 7.41 -2.76 8.31
N THR A 86 7.14 -1.67 9.03
CA THR A 86 8.05 -1.15 10.07
C THR A 86 8.21 -2.18 11.18
N ALA A 87 7.10 -2.69 11.72
CA ALA A 87 7.13 -3.68 12.80
C ALA A 87 7.80 -5.01 12.41
N LEU A 88 7.67 -5.41 11.14
CA LEU A 88 8.28 -6.63 10.59
C LEU A 88 9.73 -6.44 10.11
N ASP A 89 10.27 -5.23 10.18
CA ASP A 89 11.59 -4.81 9.66
C ASP A 89 11.81 -5.24 8.18
N LYS A 90 10.80 -5.00 7.33
CA LYS A 90 10.81 -5.36 5.90
C LYS A 90 11.08 -4.16 5.00
N GLN A 91 12.32 -3.68 5.03
CA GLN A 91 12.72 -2.42 4.38
C GLN A 91 12.49 -2.37 2.86
N ASN A 92 12.74 -3.48 2.15
CA ASN A 92 12.51 -3.54 0.70
C ASN A 92 11.03 -3.34 0.33
N GLU A 93 10.13 -3.95 1.10
CA GLU A 93 8.68 -3.81 0.90
C GLU A 93 8.19 -2.44 1.39
N LEU A 94 8.72 -1.97 2.53
CA LEU A 94 8.39 -0.66 3.08
C LEU A 94 8.68 0.45 2.06
N ALA A 95 9.81 0.39 1.35
CA ALA A 95 10.15 1.38 0.34
C ALA A 95 9.08 1.49 -0.77
N GLY A 96 8.55 0.35 -1.22
CA GLY A 96 7.46 0.30 -2.18
C GLY A 96 6.17 0.90 -1.63
N HIS A 97 5.82 0.56 -0.38
CA HIS A 97 4.61 1.03 0.27
C HIS A 97 4.65 2.50 0.72
N VAL A 98 5.82 3.08 1.00
CA VAL A 98 5.98 4.52 1.20
C VAL A 98 5.68 5.27 -0.10
N ARG A 99 6.24 4.81 -1.23
CA ARG A 99 5.91 5.40 -2.55
C ARG A 99 4.42 5.27 -2.87
N GLY A 100 3.84 4.11 -2.61
CA GLY A 100 2.41 3.90 -2.82
C GLY A 100 1.52 4.69 -1.88
N ALA A 101 1.99 5.02 -0.68
CA ALA A 101 1.29 5.94 0.21
C ALA A 101 1.21 7.34 -0.39
N LEU A 102 2.31 7.85 -0.96
CA LEU A 102 2.34 9.14 -1.66
C LEU A 102 1.41 9.14 -2.89
N ASN A 103 1.41 8.05 -3.67
CA ASN A 103 0.50 7.89 -4.83
C ASN A 103 -0.97 7.87 -4.40
N ASN A 104 -1.28 7.26 -3.25
CA ASN A 104 -2.62 7.28 -2.65
C ASN A 104 -2.94 8.63 -1.96
N GLY A 105 -2.01 9.59 -2.02
CA GLY A 105 -2.17 10.97 -1.59
C GLY A 105 -1.70 11.27 -0.17
N LEU A 106 -1.09 10.34 0.57
CA LEU A 106 -0.53 10.67 1.88
C LEU A 106 0.55 11.74 1.73
N GLY A 107 0.61 12.66 2.70
CA GLY A 107 1.70 13.62 2.81
C GLY A 107 2.89 13.04 3.58
N GLU A 108 4.04 13.71 3.46
CA GLU A 108 5.26 13.33 4.18
C GLU A 108 5.05 13.30 5.70
N LYS A 109 4.31 14.28 6.23
CA LYS A 109 4.02 14.36 7.67
C LYS A 109 3.18 13.19 8.16
N GLU A 110 2.19 12.74 7.38
CA GLU A 110 1.35 11.60 7.76
C GLU A 110 2.17 10.29 7.81
N ILE A 111 3.10 10.12 6.86
CA ILE A 111 4.03 8.99 6.84
C ILE A 111 4.99 9.06 8.04
N GLN A 112 5.54 10.24 8.33
CA GLN A 112 6.40 10.46 9.48
C GLN A 112 5.71 10.08 10.79
N GLU A 113 4.48 10.55 11.03
CA GLU A 113 3.73 10.23 12.24
C GLU A 113 3.41 8.73 12.35
N ALA A 114 3.09 8.06 11.24
CA ALA A 114 2.87 6.61 11.23
C ALA A 114 4.13 5.83 11.65
N LEU A 115 5.31 6.25 11.19
CA LEU A 115 6.59 5.64 11.55
C LEU A 115 6.93 5.88 13.02
N ILE A 116 6.73 7.10 13.54
CA ILE A 116 6.93 7.41 14.97
C ILE A 116 6.02 6.52 15.82
N GLN A 117 4.74 6.46 15.48
CA GLN A 117 3.76 5.64 16.18
C GLN A 117 4.18 4.17 16.20
N ALA A 118 4.53 3.60 15.03
CA ALA A 118 4.97 2.21 14.94
C ALA A 118 6.23 1.93 15.77
N THR A 119 7.19 2.87 15.77
CA THR A 119 8.47 2.74 16.48
C THR A 119 8.31 2.48 17.98
N ILE A 120 7.31 3.09 18.62
CA ILE A 120 7.08 2.90 20.06
C ILE A 120 6.66 1.46 20.39
N TYR A 121 5.99 0.78 19.47
CA TYR A 121 5.51 -0.60 19.67
C TYR A 121 6.46 -1.65 19.07
N SER A 122 7.23 -1.30 18.04
CA SER A 122 8.18 -2.22 17.39
C SER A 122 9.64 -2.05 17.82
N GLY A 123 9.95 -1.03 18.60
CA GLY A 123 11.29 -0.72 19.09
C GLY A 123 12.09 0.23 18.19
N MET A 124 13.01 0.99 18.83
CA MET A 124 13.85 2.00 18.19
C MET A 124 14.65 1.50 16.97
N PRO A 125 15.26 0.28 16.98
CA PRO A 125 16.02 -0.19 15.83
C PRO A 125 15.18 -0.30 14.54
N ALA A 126 13.97 -0.87 14.63
CA ALA A 126 13.04 -1.02 13.52
C ALA A 126 12.53 0.34 13.03
N GLY A 127 12.25 1.27 13.94
CA GLY A 127 11.91 2.65 13.61
C GLY A 127 13.02 3.35 12.83
N MET A 128 14.26 3.28 13.33
CA MET A 128 15.41 3.94 12.70
C MET A 128 15.71 3.39 11.30
N THR A 129 15.58 2.07 11.07
CA THR A 129 15.72 1.48 9.73
C THR A 129 14.60 1.97 8.82
N ALA A 130 13.35 1.97 9.30
CA ALA A 130 12.19 2.43 8.55
C ALA A 130 12.28 3.92 8.14
N PHE A 131 12.76 4.79 9.05
CA PHE A 131 12.99 6.20 8.76
C PHE A 131 14.02 6.42 7.66
N ARG A 132 15.13 5.69 7.67
CA ARG A 132 16.15 5.78 6.60
C ARG A 132 15.58 5.35 5.25
N THR A 133 14.80 4.27 5.25
CA THR A 133 14.11 3.77 4.05
C THR A 133 13.12 4.81 3.50
N ALA A 134 12.28 5.38 4.37
CA ALA A 134 11.30 6.38 3.97
C ALA A 134 11.97 7.66 3.46
N ASP A 135 13.01 8.17 4.14
CA ASP A 135 13.77 9.35 3.71
C ASP A 135 14.37 9.17 2.30
N ALA A 136 14.96 8.01 2.01
CA ALA A 136 15.48 7.71 0.68
C ALA A 136 14.38 7.72 -0.40
N VAL A 137 13.19 7.19 -0.08
CA VAL A 137 12.04 7.20 -1.01
C VAL A 137 11.49 8.61 -1.21
N LEU A 138 11.36 9.39 -0.14
CA LEU A 138 10.86 10.77 -0.20
C LEU A 138 11.78 11.64 -1.07
N LYS A 139 13.11 11.51 -0.93
CA LYS A 139 14.09 12.19 -1.79
C LYS A 139 13.91 11.85 -3.26
N SER A 140 13.89 10.55 -3.61
CA SER A 140 13.66 10.10 -4.99
C SER A 140 12.30 10.58 -5.52
N TRP A 141 11.25 10.52 -4.71
CA TRP A 141 9.91 10.95 -5.14
C TRP A 141 9.87 12.45 -5.44
N ARG A 142 10.55 13.29 -4.64
CA ARG A 142 10.68 14.73 -4.92
C ARG A 142 11.35 15.02 -6.24
N GLU A 143 12.48 14.35 -6.49
CA GLU A 143 13.22 14.48 -7.74
C GLU A 143 12.34 14.11 -8.95
N ASP A 144 11.63 12.98 -8.87
CA ASP A 144 10.73 12.52 -9.92
C ASP A 144 9.55 13.48 -10.19
N HIS A 145 9.16 14.29 -9.20
CA HIS A 145 8.05 15.24 -9.28
C HIS A 145 8.49 16.72 -9.35
N GLY A 146 9.79 16.98 -9.53
CA GLY A 146 10.33 18.34 -9.68
C GLY A 146 10.23 19.23 -8.44
N LEU A 147 10.09 18.64 -7.24
CA LEU A 147 10.06 19.37 -5.98
C LEU A 147 11.47 19.68 -5.47
N LYS A 148 11.62 20.77 -4.71
CA LYS A 148 12.90 21.06 -4.05
C LYS A 148 13.19 20.04 -2.93
N PRO A 149 14.47 19.81 -2.58
CA PRO A 149 14.85 18.84 -1.54
C PRO A 149 14.19 19.06 -0.17
N ASP A 150 13.92 20.32 0.18
CA ASP A 150 13.39 20.78 1.46
C ASP A 150 11.91 21.20 1.41
N GLU A 151 11.28 21.15 0.23
CA GLU A 151 9.84 21.36 0.12
C GLU A 151 9.11 20.32 0.97
N VAL A 152 7.84 20.48 1.35
CA VAL A 152 7.11 19.41 2.07
C VAL A 152 6.15 18.76 1.10
N ILE A 153 6.15 17.43 0.96
CA ILE A 153 5.12 16.75 0.13
C ILE A 153 3.78 16.89 0.85
N PRO A 154 2.82 17.67 0.29
CA PRO A 154 1.55 17.89 0.94
C PRO A 154 0.67 16.64 0.80
N ALA A 155 -0.20 16.40 1.78
CA ALA A 155 -1.26 15.44 1.60
C ALA A 155 -2.23 15.94 0.52
N ALA A 156 -2.69 15.03 -0.35
CA ALA A 156 -3.78 15.33 -1.27
C ALA A 156 -5.05 15.68 -0.46
N PRO A 157 -5.88 16.63 -0.93
CA PRO A 157 -7.16 16.93 -0.30
C PRO A 157 -7.96 15.64 -0.18
N GLN A 158 -8.37 15.28 1.04
CA GLN A 158 -9.30 14.17 1.23
C GLN A 158 -10.58 14.55 0.48
N GLY A 159 -10.95 13.77 -0.54
CA GLY A 159 -12.24 13.97 -1.21
C GLY A 159 -13.31 14.01 -0.12
N ARG A 160 -14.16 15.06 -0.12
CA ARG A 160 -15.23 15.22 0.87
C ARG A 160 -15.90 13.86 1.04
N GLN A 161 -15.75 13.24 2.21
CA GLN A 161 -16.54 12.06 2.54
C GLN A 161 -17.99 12.47 2.33
N GLY A 162 -18.70 11.75 1.45
CA GLY A 162 -20.11 12.00 1.22
C GLY A 162 -20.83 12.00 2.56
N THR A 163 -21.48 13.12 2.86
CA THR A 163 -22.49 13.25 3.92
C THR A 163 -23.66 12.32 3.66
#